data_AF-A0A3N5ZZD7-F1
#
_entry.id   AF-A0A3N5ZZD7-F1
#
_cell.length_a   1.000
_cell.length_b   1.000
_cell.length_c   1.000
_cell.angle_alpha   90.00
_cell.angle_beta   90.00
_cell.angle_gamma   90.00
#
_symmetry.space_group_name_H-M   'P 1'
#
loop_
_entity.id
_entity.type
_entity.pdbx_description
1 polymer ?
#
loop_
_entity_poly.entity_id
_entity_poly.type
_entity_poly.pdbx_seq_one_letter_code
_entity_poly.pdbx_strand_id
1 'polypeptide(L)'
;MKKRRGKKNNHLNLLCDISNLANLLSGSKDMEGFLQRVVEMVAVRLDADVCSIYLYDEDSLELILTATKGLNSDSVGKIRMKSGEGIVGTTHKRVSPICVGDVGKSPEFKYFKEAEEDRFTSFLAVPLQRGVESIGVISIQHEE
;
A
#
# COMPACT_ATOMS: atom_id res chain seq x y z
N MET A 1 -19.54 34.35 9.03
CA MET A 1 -19.99 33.34 8.04
C MET A 1 -18.83 32.96 7.12
N LYS A 2 -18.39 31.68 7.13
CA LYS A 2 -17.64 30.92 6.09
C LYS A 2 -16.62 29.94 6.73
N LYS A 3 -17.09 28.75 7.12
CA LYS A 3 -16.23 27.57 7.40
C LYS A 3 -17.07 26.28 7.29
N ARG A 4 -17.64 26.02 6.12
CA ARG A 4 -18.40 24.76 5.86
C ARG A 4 -18.18 24.13 4.47
N ARG A 5 -17.30 24.69 3.62
CA ARG A 5 -17.11 24.21 2.23
C ARG A 5 -15.96 23.21 2.02
N GLY A 6 -15.00 23.10 2.95
CA GLY A 6 -13.83 22.21 2.78
C GLY A 6 -14.06 20.73 3.09
N LYS A 7 -15.02 20.38 3.97
CA LYS A 7 -15.21 18.99 4.42
C LYS A 7 -16.05 18.13 3.46
N LYS A 8 -16.88 18.75 2.61
CA LYS A 8 -17.75 18.04 1.64
C LYS A 8 -17.02 17.57 0.39
N ASN A 9 -15.90 18.20 0.01
CA ASN A 9 -15.18 17.86 -1.22
C ASN A 9 -14.24 16.64 -1.06
N ASN A 10 -13.79 16.32 0.16
CA ASN A 10 -12.88 15.18 0.36
C ASN A 10 -13.55 13.83 0.12
N HIS A 11 -14.79 13.65 0.58
CA HIS A 11 -15.53 12.40 0.34
C HIS A 11 -15.99 12.24 -1.10
N LEU A 12 -16.39 13.34 -1.76
CA LEU A 12 -16.72 13.33 -3.19
C LEU A 12 -15.50 13.00 -4.05
N ASN A 13 -14.33 13.57 -3.73
CA ASN A 13 -13.10 13.22 -4.43
C ASN A 13 -12.71 11.77 -4.18
N LEU A 14 -12.81 11.26 -2.95
CA LEU A 14 -12.57 9.85 -2.66
C LEU A 14 -13.51 8.93 -3.46
N LEU A 15 -14.80 9.30 -3.59
CA LEU A 15 -15.76 8.56 -4.42
C LEU A 15 -15.42 8.63 -5.91
N CYS A 16 -14.93 9.77 -6.41
CA CYS A 16 -14.41 9.89 -7.77
C CYS A 16 -13.16 9.03 -7.97
N ASP A 17 -12.25 8.99 -7.01
CA ASP A 17 -11.03 8.20 -7.05
C ASP A 17 -11.39 6.69 -7.09
N ILE A 18 -12.36 6.26 -6.27
CA ILE A 18 -12.92 4.89 -6.31
C ILE A 18 -13.60 4.60 -7.64
N SER A 19 -14.38 5.53 -8.19
CA SER A 19 -15.07 5.35 -9.48
C SER A 19 -14.07 5.28 -10.64
N ASN A 20 -12.98 6.04 -10.58
CA ASN A 20 -11.89 5.98 -11.55
C ASN A 20 -11.15 4.64 -11.46
N LEU A 21 -10.88 4.16 -10.24
CA LEU A 21 -10.36 2.82 -9.99
C LEU A 21 -11.27 1.73 -10.60
N ALA A 22 -12.58 1.82 -10.38
CA ALA A 22 -13.55 0.85 -10.90
C ALA A 22 -13.63 0.86 -12.43
N ASN A 23 -13.51 2.02 -13.08
CA ASN A 23 -13.47 2.12 -14.54
C ASN A 23 -12.19 1.51 -15.13
N LEU A 24 -11.06 1.61 -14.42
CA LEU A 24 -9.81 0.97 -14.82
C LEU A 24 -9.87 -0.57 -14.74
N LEU A 25 -10.72 -1.13 -13.86
CA LEU A 25 -10.99 -2.58 -13.79
C LEU A 25 -11.73 -3.11 -15.02
N SER A 26 -12.49 -2.26 -15.71
CA SER A 26 -13.36 -2.67 -16.83
C SER A 26 -12.60 -2.88 -18.15
N GLY A 27 -11.26 -2.79 -18.16
CA GLY A 27 -10.43 -2.90 -19.37
C GLY A 27 -9.14 -3.73 -19.25
N SER A 28 -8.86 -4.42 -18.14
CA SER A 28 -7.52 -4.99 -17.91
C SER A 28 -7.31 -6.38 -18.55
N LYS A 29 -6.57 -6.37 -19.66
CA LYS A 29 -5.66 -7.48 -20.04
C LYS A 29 -4.29 -7.38 -19.32
N ASP A 30 -4.11 -6.40 -18.44
CA ASP A 30 -2.86 -6.11 -17.74
C ASP A 30 -3.15 -5.65 -16.30
N MET A 31 -3.06 -6.59 -15.35
CA MET A 31 -3.27 -6.37 -13.92
C MET A 31 -2.13 -5.55 -13.29
N GLU A 32 -0.90 -5.73 -13.76
CA GLU A 32 0.28 -5.03 -13.27
C GLU A 32 0.15 -3.53 -13.55
N GLY A 33 -0.20 -3.17 -14.79
CA GLY A 33 -0.43 -1.77 -15.16
C GLY A 33 -1.58 -1.12 -14.39
N PHE A 34 -2.59 -1.89 -13.97
CA PHE A 34 -3.65 -1.38 -13.09
C PHE A 34 -3.11 -1.06 -11.69
N LEU A 35 -2.45 -2.01 -11.04
CA LEU A 35 -1.91 -1.83 -9.68
C LEU A 35 -0.88 -0.70 -9.63
N GLN A 36 -0.07 -0.56 -10.68
CA GLN A 36 0.87 0.55 -10.80
C GLN A 36 0.17 1.91 -10.82
N ARG A 37 -0.94 2.05 -11.56
CA ARG A 37 -1.75 3.27 -11.54
C ARG A 37 -2.40 3.54 -10.18
N VAL A 38 -2.76 2.48 -9.44
CA VAL A 38 -3.32 2.62 -8.09
C VAL A 38 -2.30 3.23 -7.15
N VAL A 39 -1.08 2.68 -7.07
CA VAL A 39 -0.04 3.19 -6.17
C VAL A 39 0.36 4.62 -6.52
N GLU A 40 0.42 4.97 -7.80
CA GLU A 40 0.69 6.34 -8.25
C GLU A 40 -0.40 7.31 -7.80
N MET A 41 -1.68 6.95 -8.00
CA MET A 41 -2.80 7.79 -7.61
C MET A 41 -2.86 7.98 -6.09
N VAL A 42 -2.66 6.90 -5.32
CA VAL A 42 -2.69 6.94 -3.85
C VAL A 42 -1.53 7.77 -3.31
N ALA A 43 -0.31 7.58 -3.83
CA ALA A 43 0.86 8.36 -3.42
C ALA A 43 0.63 9.87 -3.62
N VAL A 44 0.14 10.27 -4.81
CA VAL A 44 -0.17 11.69 -5.10
C VAL A 44 -1.27 12.22 -4.19
N ARG A 45 -2.31 11.42 -3.91
CA ARG A 45 -3.46 11.89 -3.12
C ARG A 45 -3.12 12.08 -1.65
N LEU A 46 -2.24 11.25 -1.13
CA LEU A 46 -1.81 11.25 0.27
C LEU A 46 -0.49 12.01 0.50
N ASP A 47 0.08 12.60 -0.56
CA ASP A 47 1.37 13.27 -0.54
C ASP A 47 2.44 12.39 0.11
N ALA A 48 2.47 11.12 -0.30
CA ALA A 48 3.35 10.09 0.28
C ALA A 48 4.57 9.84 -0.60
N ASP A 49 5.72 9.68 0.04
CA ASP A 49 6.99 9.40 -0.62
C ASP A 49 7.01 8.00 -1.22
N VAL A 50 6.45 7.03 -0.48
CA VAL A 50 6.31 5.64 -0.93
C VAL A 50 4.87 5.16 -0.83
N CYS A 51 4.38 4.53 -1.89
CA CYS A 51 3.18 3.70 -1.87
C CYS A 51 3.45 2.37 -2.57
N SER A 52 3.17 1.25 -1.92
CA SER A 52 3.46 -0.08 -2.46
C SER A 52 2.30 -1.04 -2.26
N ILE A 53 2.10 -1.96 -3.20
CA ILE A 53 1.13 -3.07 -3.08
C ILE A 53 1.89 -4.39 -3.09
N TYR A 54 1.58 -5.22 -2.11
CA TYR A 54 2.05 -6.59 -1.96
C TYR A 54 0.85 -7.51 -2.15
N LEU A 55 0.93 -8.47 -3.08
CA LEU A 55 -0.10 -9.49 -3.26
C LEU A 55 0.36 -10.81 -2.65
N TYR A 56 -0.58 -11.52 -2.04
CA TYR A 56 -0.31 -12.86 -1.51
C TYR A 56 -0.38 -13.88 -2.63
N ASP A 57 0.70 -14.64 -2.80
CA ASP A 57 0.81 -15.77 -3.71
C ASP A 57 0.52 -17.05 -2.91
N GLU A 58 -0.56 -17.74 -3.27
CA GLU A 58 -0.99 -18.97 -2.61
C GLU A 58 -0.06 -20.16 -2.88
N ASP A 59 0.65 -20.18 -4.01
CA ASP A 59 1.55 -21.26 -4.38
C ASP A 59 2.85 -21.16 -3.58
N SER A 60 3.41 -19.95 -3.46
CA SER A 60 4.64 -19.73 -2.69
C SER A 60 4.41 -19.43 -1.20
N LEU A 61 3.17 -19.13 -0.80
CA LEU A 61 2.79 -18.71 0.56
C LEU A 61 3.51 -17.42 1.02
N GLU A 62 3.74 -16.50 0.09
CA GLU A 62 4.48 -15.26 0.31
C GLU A 62 3.71 -14.03 -0.20
N LEU A 63 3.94 -12.89 0.44
CA LEU A 63 3.59 -11.58 -0.07
C LEU A 63 4.70 -11.10 -1.01
N ILE A 64 4.33 -10.72 -2.23
CA ILE A 64 5.26 -10.29 -3.28
C ILE A 64 4.98 -8.83 -3.62
N LEU A 65 6.01 -7.98 -3.60
CA LEU A 65 5.89 -6.60 -4.07
C LEU A 65 5.49 -6.59 -5.55
N THR A 66 4.29 -6.12 -5.85
CA THR A 66 3.68 -6.19 -7.19
C THR A 66 3.61 -4.84 -7.88
N ALA A 67 3.48 -3.75 -7.10
CA ALA A 67 3.50 -2.39 -7.63
C ALA A 67 4.09 -1.44 -6.58
N THR A 68 4.80 -0.41 -7.05
CA THR A 68 5.37 0.59 -6.15
C THR A 68 5.52 1.95 -6.81
N LYS A 69 5.34 3.00 -6.01
CA LYS A 69 5.78 4.36 -6.27
C LYS A 69 6.71 4.74 -5.12
N GLY A 70 7.89 5.28 -5.44
CA GLY A 70 8.87 5.74 -4.45
C GLY A 70 10.01 4.75 -4.19
N LEU A 71 9.76 3.44 -4.18
CA LEU A 71 10.83 2.44 -4.15
C LEU A 71 11.45 2.22 -5.53
N ASN A 72 12.62 1.57 -5.55
CA ASN A 72 13.25 1.08 -6.77
C ASN A 72 12.29 0.13 -7.52
N SER A 73 11.99 0.42 -8.79
CA SER A 73 11.14 -0.41 -9.64
C SER A 73 11.69 -1.83 -9.84
N ASP A 74 13.02 -2.00 -9.79
CA ASP A 74 13.66 -3.31 -9.92
C ASP A 74 13.39 -4.22 -8.73
N SER A 75 12.82 -3.71 -7.64
CA SER A 75 12.45 -4.48 -6.44
C SER A 75 11.10 -5.20 -6.61
N VAL A 76 10.28 -4.81 -7.59
CA VAL A 76 9.04 -5.49 -7.94
C VAL A 76 9.33 -6.95 -8.33
N GLY A 77 8.57 -7.89 -7.77
CA GLY A 77 8.75 -9.33 -7.92
C GLY A 77 9.92 -9.94 -7.12
N LYS A 78 10.86 -9.12 -6.63
CA LYS A 78 12.02 -9.56 -5.85
C LYS A 78 11.79 -9.49 -4.34
N ILE A 79 11.15 -8.42 -3.85
CA ILE A 79 10.82 -8.31 -2.43
C ILE A 79 9.70 -9.28 -2.11
N ARG A 80 10.01 -10.21 -1.20
CA ARG A 80 9.14 -11.28 -0.75
C ARG A 80 9.19 -11.40 0.76
N MET A 81 8.06 -11.69 1.39
CA MET A 81 7.99 -11.91 2.83
C MET A 81 6.82 -12.83 3.19
N LYS A 82 6.93 -13.58 4.28
CA LYS A 82 5.85 -14.47 4.72
C LYS A 82 4.71 -13.71 5.41
N SER A 83 3.55 -14.34 5.46
CA SER A 83 2.47 -13.90 6.34
C SER A 83 2.94 -13.87 7.80
N GLY A 84 2.74 -12.74 8.48
CA GLY A 84 3.22 -12.47 9.84
C GLY A 84 4.65 -11.90 9.93
N GLU A 85 5.31 -11.65 8.80
CA GLU A 85 6.68 -11.15 8.76
C GLU A 85 6.73 -9.64 8.48
N GLY A 86 7.40 -8.88 9.35
CA GLY A 86 7.42 -7.42 9.26
C GLY A 86 6.03 -6.78 9.42
N ILE A 87 5.93 -5.48 9.19
CA ILE A 87 4.66 -4.75 9.33
C ILE A 87 3.66 -5.24 8.27
N VAL A 88 4.11 -5.36 7.01
CA VAL A 88 3.28 -5.82 5.89
C VAL A 88 2.74 -7.24 6.11
N GLY A 89 3.61 -8.21 6.43
CA GLY A 89 3.17 -9.57 6.73
C GLY A 89 2.27 -9.64 7.96
N THR A 90 2.53 -8.85 9.00
CA THR A 90 1.68 -8.79 10.19
C THR A 90 0.29 -8.23 9.87
N THR A 91 0.21 -7.16 9.08
CA THR A 91 -1.05 -6.61 8.57
C THR A 91 -1.84 -7.67 7.79
N HIS A 92 -1.18 -8.40 6.89
CA HIS A 92 -1.82 -9.48 6.14
C HIS A 92 -2.38 -10.57 7.07
N LYS A 93 -1.58 -11.01 8.06
CA LYS A 93 -1.96 -12.07 8.99
C LYS A 93 -3.10 -11.68 9.92
N ARG A 94 -3.10 -10.44 10.42
CA ARG A 94 -4.13 -9.94 11.36
C ARG A 94 -5.39 -9.46 10.65
N VAL A 95 -5.32 -9.22 9.34
CA VAL A 95 -6.40 -8.65 8.54
C VAL A 95 -6.90 -7.34 9.17
N SER A 96 -5.96 -6.53 9.67
CA SER A 96 -6.24 -5.24 10.29
C SER A 96 -5.16 -4.21 9.96
N PRO A 97 -5.52 -2.93 9.79
CA PRO A 97 -4.54 -1.89 9.52
C PRO A 97 -3.52 -1.73 10.66
N ILE A 98 -2.27 -1.43 10.30
CA ILE A 98 -1.19 -1.07 11.24
C ILE A 98 -0.67 0.30 10.84
N CYS A 99 -0.65 1.24 11.80
CA CYS A 99 -0.15 2.59 11.62
C CYS A 99 0.96 2.85 12.64
N VAL A 100 2.15 3.20 12.15
CA VAL A 100 3.35 3.42 12.95
C VAL A 100 3.87 4.81 12.63
N GLY A 101 4.04 5.66 13.65
CA GLY A 101 4.58 7.02 13.49
C GLY A 101 6.10 7.14 13.64
N ASP A 102 6.77 6.07 14.09
CA ASP A 102 8.22 5.93 14.14
C ASP A 102 8.55 4.45 13.91
N VAL A 103 8.93 4.13 12.68
CA VAL A 103 9.11 2.75 12.22
C VAL A 103 10.23 2.03 12.97
N GLY A 104 11.30 2.73 13.31
CA GLY A 104 12.44 2.19 14.06
C GLY A 104 12.11 1.78 15.51
N LYS A 105 10.99 2.25 16.05
CA LYS A 105 10.52 1.91 17.40
C LYS A 105 9.46 0.80 17.42
N SER A 106 9.03 0.29 16.26
CA SER A 106 8.00 -0.75 16.22
C SER A 106 8.61 -2.14 16.42
N PRO A 107 8.09 -2.96 17.37
CA PRO A 107 8.52 -4.34 17.54
C PRO A 107 8.19 -5.24 16.34
N GLU A 108 7.34 -4.76 15.43
CA GLU A 108 6.91 -5.48 14.22
C GLU A 108 7.71 -5.02 12.98
N PHE A 109 8.69 -4.13 13.13
CA PHE A 109 9.50 -3.65 12.02
C PHE A 109 10.48 -4.71 11.53
N LYS A 110 10.52 -4.90 10.21
CA LYS A 110 11.53 -5.69 9.52
C LYS A 110 12.15 -4.82 8.43
N TYR A 111 13.46 -4.69 8.49
CA TYR A 111 14.26 -3.94 7.52
C TYR A 111 14.56 -4.80 6.29
N PHE A 112 14.34 -4.25 5.10
CA PHE A 112 14.77 -4.85 3.83
C PHE A 112 15.86 -3.98 3.19
N LYS A 113 17.09 -4.51 3.09
CA LYS A 113 18.25 -3.77 2.54
C LYS A 113 18.01 -3.30 1.11
N GLU A 114 17.30 -4.10 0.33
CA GLU A 114 16.97 -3.88 -1.07
C GLU A 114 15.99 -2.71 -1.29
N ALA A 115 15.31 -2.26 -0.23
CA ALA A 115 14.33 -1.19 -0.28
C ALA A 115 14.93 0.20 0.10
N GLU A 116 16.21 0.27 0.44
CA GLU A 116 16.91 1.51 0.87
C GLU A 116 16.12 2.30 1.95
N GLU A 117 15.48 1.59 2.90
CA GLU A 117 14.50 2.12 3.86
C GLU A 117 15.05 3.05 4.97
N ASP A 118 16.30 3.50 4.88
CA ASP A 118 16.99 4.26 5.94
C ASP A 118 16.40 5.68 6.21
N ARG A 119 15.32 6.09 5.53
CA ARG A 119 14.76 7.44 5.55
C ARG A 119 13.31 7.56 6.03
N PHE A 120 12.59 6.46 6.23
CA PHE A 120 11.14 6.50 6.47
C PHE A 120 10.80 6.63 7.95
N THR A 121 9.96 7.61 8.29
CA THR A 121 9.60 7.92 9.68
C THR A 121 8.22 7.44 10.05
N SER A 122 7.29 7.38 9.09
CA SER A 122 5.96 6.82 9.35
C SER A 122 5.55 5.78 8.30
N PHE A 123 4.72 4.83 8.73
CA PHE A 123 4.31 3.68 7.94
C PHE A 123 2.85 3.31 8.24
N LEU A 124 2.03 3.23 7.20
CA LEU A 124 0.66 2.73 7.25
C LEU A 124 0.55 1.51 6.34
N ALA A 125 0.15 0.37 6.88
CA ALA A 125 -0.24 -0.79 6.09
C ALA A 125 -1.73 -1.10 6.29
N VAL A 126 -2.41 -1.39 5.19
CA VAL A 126 -3.84 -1.71 5.14
C VAL A 126 -4.02 -3.02 4.37
N PRO A 127 -4.75 -4.01 4.91
CA PRO A 127 -4.99 -5.27 4.21
C PRO A 127 -5.91 -5.04 3.00
N LEU A 128 -5.60 -5.70 1.89
CA LEU A 128 -6.47 -5.80 0.73
C LEU A 128 -7.29 -7.08 0.86
N GLN A 129 -8.61 -6.97 0.78
CA GLN A 129 -9.51 -8.10 1.07
C GLN A 129 -10.45 -8.41 -0.10
N ARG A 130 -10.71 -9.71 -0.29
CA ARG A 130 -11.78 -10.25 -1.13
C ARG A 130 -12.75 -11.00 -0.22
N GLY A 131 -13.84 -10.32 0.18
CA GLY A 131 -14.72 -10.84 1.22
C GLY A 131 -14.00 -10.92 2.57
N VAL A 132 -13.89 -12.11 3.14
CA VAL A 132 -13.18 -12.36 4.41
C VAL A 132 -11.70 -12.68 4.23
N GLU A 133 -11.27 -12.98 3.00
CA GLU A 133 -9.92 -13.37 2.67
C GLU A 133 -9.02 -12.14 2.46
N SER A 134 -7.84 -12.14 3.08
CA SER A 134 -6.79 -11.16 2.83
C SER A 134 -6.00 -11.62 1.60
N ILE A 135 -6.00 -10.81 0.55
CA ILE A 135 -5.34 -11.12 -0.74
C ILE A 135 -4.04 -10.34 -0.93
N GLY A 136 -3.69 -9.47 0.03
CA GLY A 136 -2.52 -8.61 -0.07
C GLY A 136 -2.55 -7.47 0.94
N VAL A 137 -1.66 -6.51 0.75
CA VAL A 137 -1.49 -5.33 1.60
C VAL A 137 -1.08 -4.15 0.72
N ILE A 138 -1.67 -2.99 0.98
CA ILE A 138 -1.15 -1.71 0.50
C ILE A 138 -0.42 -1.02 1.65
N SER A 139 0.78 -0.50 1.38
CA SER A 139 1.55 0.30 2.33
C SER A 139 1.79 1.71 1.81
N ILE A 140 1.87 2.65 2.75
CA ILE A 140 2.13 4.07 2.54
C ILE A 140 3.22 4.47 3.54
N GLN A 141 4.22 5.21 3.07
CA GLN A 141 5.32 5.68 3.90
C GLN A 141 5.65 7.13 3.57
N HIS A 142 6.10 7.85 4.60
CA HIS A 142 6.63 9.21 4.49
C HIS A 142 8.07 9.25 4.99
N GLU A 143 8.93 9.93 4.24
CA GLU A 143 10.26 10.38 4.67
C GLU A 143 10.09 11.64 5.54
N GLU A 144 11.06 11.92 6.42
CA GLU A 144 11.09 13.17 7.22
C GLU A 144 11.53 14.39 6.41
#